data_AF-A0AAF0CU89-F1
#
_entry.id   AF-A0AAF0CU89-F1
#
_cell.length_a   1.000
_cell.length_b   1.000
_cell.length_c   1.000
_cell.angle_alpha   90.00
_cell.angle_beta   90.00
_cell.angle_gamma   90.00
#
_symmetry.space_group_name_H-M   'P 1'
#
loop_
_entity.id
_entity.type
_entity.pdbx_description
1 polymer ?
#
loop_
_entity_poly.entity_id
_entity_poly.type
_entity_poly.pdbx_seq_one_letter_code
_entity_poly.pdbx_strand_id
1 'polypeptide(L)'
;MKKTNFIVIFWLVLALIFTIVLLFNLSTIFESISYMIIPTTSSDSYMSSDDVKRSLISSVPMALIALIGMFTSIRAGLKVYKNLTVG
;
A
#
# COMPACT_ATOMS: atom_id res chain seq x y z
N MET A 1 -26.35 1.15 14.44
CA MET A 1 -25.30 0.54 15.29
C MET A 1 -24.79 1.61 16.25
N LYS A 2 -24.43 1.28 17.51
CA LYS A 2 -23.86 2.27 18.46
C LYS A 2 -22.78 3.07 17.71
N LYS A 3 -22.89 4.41 17.64
CA LYS A 3 -22.05 5.31 16.80
C LYS A 3 -20.54 5.02 16.90
N THR A 4 -20.15 4.51 18.05
CA THR A 4 -18.83 4.04 18.41
C THR A 4 -18.30 2.85 17.59
N ASN A 5 -19.11 1.82 17.35
CA ASN A 5 -18.72 0.68 16.51
C ASN A 5 -18.46 1.12 15.07
N PHE A 6 -19.20 2.14 14.60
CA PHE A 6 -19.02 2.67 13.26
C PHE A 6 -17.63 3.31 13.07
N ILE A 7 -17.12 4.06 14.05
CA ILE A 7 -15.80 4.70 13.95
C ILE A 7 -14.66 3.67 13.91
N VAL A 8 -14.74 2.62 14.73
CA VAL A 8 -13.73 1.54 14.71
C VAL A 8 -13.76 0.80 13.37
N ILE A 9 -14.96 0.47 12.88
CA ILE A 9 -15.14 -0.18 11.58
C ILE A 9 -14.62 0.73 10.45
N PHE A 10 -14.89 2.04 10.51
CA PHE A 10 -14.40 3.01 9.53
C PHE A 10 -12.87 2.98 9.42
N TRP A 11 -12.16 3.03 10.56
CA TRP A 11 -10.70 2.96 10.56
C TRP A 11 -10.16 1.62 10.04
N LEU A 12 -10.83 0.51 10.33
CA LEU A 12 -10.49 -0.81 9.79
C LEU A 12 -10.68 -0.89 8.26
N VAL A 13 -11.80 -0.38 7.75
CA VAL A 13 -12.06 -0.32 6.30
C VAL A 13 -11.04 0.58 5.63
N LEU A 14 -10.69 1.72 6.23
CA LEU A 14 -9.66 2.61 5.71
C LEU A 14 -8.29 1.93 5.65
N ALA A 15 -7.90 1.21 6.71
CA ALA A 15 -6.68 0.42 6.74
C ALA A 15 -6.67 -0.67 5.66
N LEU A 16 -7.82 -1.32 5.42
CA LEU A 16 -7.97 -2.32 4.37
C LEU A 16 -7.77 -1.72 2.97
N ILE A 17 -8.35 -0.55 2.69
CA ILE A 17 -8.16 0.14 1.41
C ILE A 17 -6.68 0.46 1.20
N PHE A 18 -6.01 1.02 2.20
CA PHE A 18 -4.57 1.29 2.11
C PHE A 18 -3.74 0.01 1.93
N THR A 19 -4.13 -1.09 2.56
CA THR A 19 -3.47 -2.39 2.39
C THR A 19 -3.57 -2.87 0.93
N ILE A 20 -4.76 -2.80 0.34
CA ILE A 20 -4.99 -3.21 -1.05
C ILE A 20 -4.14 -2.34 -2.00
N VAL A 21 -4.15 -1.02 -1.80
CA VAL A 21 -3.34 -0.08 -2.61
C VAL A 21 -1.84 -0.38 -2.45
N LEU A 22 -1.39 -0.68 -1.23
CA LEU A 22 0.00 -1.05 -0.96
C LEU A 22 0.39 -2.31 -1.72
N LEU A 23 -0.45 -3.36 -1.69
CA LEU A 23 -0.19 -4.62 -2.39
C LEU A 23 -0.07 -4.44 -3.90
N PHE A 24 -0.95 -3.64 -4.52
CA PHE A 24 -0.86 -3.34 -5.95
C PHE A 24 0.45 -2.63 -6.29
N ASN A 25 0.84 -1.61 -5.53
CA ASN A 25 2.09 -0.90 -5.78
C ASN A 25 3.31 -1.78 -5.51
N LEU A 26 3.27 -2.64 -4.49
CA LEU A 26 4.35 -3.60 -4.22
C LEU A 26 4.54 -4.58 -5.37
N SER A 27 3.45 -5.07 -5.96
CA SER A 27 3.49 -5.94 -7.13
C SER A 27 4.22 -5.25 -8.29
N THR A 28 3.83 -4.00 -8.62
CA THR A 28 4.46 -3.22 -9.68
C THR A 28 5.94 -2.90 -9.39
N ILE A 29 6.28 -2.63 -8.13
CA ILE A 29 7.68 -2.40 -7.72
C ILE A 29 8.50 -3.68 -7.89
N PHE A 30 8.00 -4.83 -7.44
CA PHE A 30 8.73 -6.10 -7.58
C PHE A 30 8.88 -6.54 -9.03
N GLU A 31 7.87 -6.31 -9.87
CA GLU A 31 7.98 -6.50 -11.31
C GLU A 31 9.06 -5.58 -11.91
N SER A 32 9.07 -4.30 -11.54
CA SER A 32 10.08 -3.37 -12.06
C SER A 32 11.50 -3.70 -11.58
N ILE A 33 11.64 -4.20 -10.34
CA ILE A 33 12.93 -4.66 -9.80
C ILE A 33 13.38 -5.95 -10.49
N SER A 34 12.48 -6.88 -10.82
CA SER A 34 12.86 -8.13 -11.47
C SER A 34 13.47 -7.87 -12.85
N TYR A 35 12.93 -6.92 -13.61
CA TYR A 35 13.51 -6.47 -14.90
C TYR A 35 14.86 -5.77 -14.75
N MET A 36 15.18 -5.18 -13.59
CA MET A 36 16.53 -4.63 -13.33
C MET A 36 17.55 -5.71 -12.99
N ILE A 37 17.16 -6.76 -12.27
CA ILE A 37 18.07 -7.80 -11.78
C ILE A 37 18.35 -8.86 -12.86
N ILE A 38 17.32 -9.25 -13.62
CA ILE A 38 17.44 -10.21 -14.72
C ILE A 38 17.08 -9.46 -16.01
N PRO A 39 18.05 -8.76 -16.64
CA PRO A 39 17.80 -8.08 -17.90
C PRO A 39 17.47 -9.13 -18.96
N THR A 40 16.31 -9.00 -19.62
CA THR A 40 15.95 -9.87 -20.73
C THR A 40 16.98 -9.66 -21.84
N THR A 41 17.69 -10.73 -22.19
CA THR A 41 18.73 -10.72 -23.22
C THR A 41 18.13 -10.34 -24.57
N SER A 42 18.36 -9.09 -25.00
CA SER A 42 18.47 -8.54 -26.37
C SER A 42 17.48 -8.93 -27.49
N SER A 43 16.51 -9.81 -27.29
CA SER A 43 15.47 -10.17 -28.27
C SER A 43 14.04 -10.14 -27.73
N ASP A 44 13.85 -10.07 -26.40
CA ASP A 44 12.53 -10.05 -25.76
C ASP A 44 12.25 -8.68 -25.13
N SER A 45 11.76 -7.78 -25.98
CA SER A 45 11.41 -6.39 -25.69
C SER A 45 10.08 -6.26 -24.93
N TYR A 46 9.97 -6.82 -23.73
CA TYR A 46 8.74 -6.71 -22.94
C TYR A 46 8.62 -5.40 -22.13
N MET A 47 9.73 -4.77 -21.71
CA MET A 47 9.73 -3.43 -21.07
C MET A 47 11.04 -2.66 -21.34
N SER A 48 10.92 -1.38 -21.73
CA SER A 48 12.08 -0.48 -21.85
C SER A 48 12.62 -0.09 -20.47
N SER A 49 13.93 0.13 -20.37
CA SER A 49 14.58 0.67 -19.16
C SER A 49 13.94 1.97 -18.67
N ASP A 50 13.40 2.79 -19.57
CA ASP A 50 12.72 4.04 -19.22
C ASP A 50 11.32 3.79 -18.63
N ASP A 51 10.61 2.75 -19.10
CA ASP A 51 9.31 2.34 -18.56
C ASP A 51 9.46 1.79 -17.15
N VAL A 52 10.50 0.99 -16.90
CA VAL A 52 10.85 0.47 -15.57
C VAL A 52 11.09 1.62 -14.58
N LYS A 53 11.89 2.62 -14.97
CA LYS A 53 12.17 3.79 -14.12
C LYS A 53 10.90 4.59 -13.84
N ARG A 54 10.08 4.85 -14.86
CA ARG A 54 8.83 5.60 -14.72
C ARG A 54 7.84 4.89 -13.79
N SER A 55 7.76 3.57 -13.91
CA SER A 55 6.94 2.70 -13.06
C SER A 55 7.38 2.76 -11.60
N LEU A 56 8.69 2.67 -11.33
CA LEU A 56 9.20 2.80 -9.95
C LEU A 56 8.95 4.19 -9.37
N ILE A 57 9.13 5.26 -10.15
CA ILE A 57 8.89 6.63 -9.70
C ILE A 57 7.42 6.86 -9.34
N SER A 58 6.47 6.22 -10.02
CA SER A 58 5.04 6.34 -9.69
C SER A 58 4.62 5.42 -8.54
N SER A 59 5.10 4.19 -8.49
CA SER A 59 4.66 3.19 -7.51
C SER A 59 5.31 3.33 -6.14
N VAL A 60 6.59 3.73 -6.05
CA VAL A 60 7.30 3.84 -4.76
C VAL A 60 6.70 4.92 -3.85
N PRO A 61 6.43 6.15 -4.32
CA PRO A 61 5.79 7.16 -3.47
C PRO A 61 4.40 6.74 -3.02
N MET A 62 3.63 6.10 -3.91
CA MET A 62 2.28 5.65 -3.58
C MET A 62 2.29 4.50 -2.56
N ALA A 63 3.25 3.58 -2.65
CA ALA A 63 3.45 2.54 -1.64
C ALA A 63 3.80 3.15 -0.28
N LEU A 64 4.65 4.17 -0.22
CA LEU A 64 4.98 4.87 1.03
C LEU A 64 3.76 5.55 1.65
N ILE A 65 2.97 6.26 0.83
CA ILE A 65 1.72 6.90 1.28
C ILE A 65 0.76 5.84 1.81
N ALA A 66 0.59 4.73 1.09
CA ALA A 66 -0.29 3.65 1.49
C ALA A 66 0.17 2.99 2.79
N LEU A 67 1.47 2.79 2.98
CA LEU A 67 2.03 2.21 4.20
C LEU A 67 1.82 3.13 5.42
N ILE A 68 2.05 4.44 5.27
CA ILE A 68 1.78 5.43 6.32
C ILE A 68 0.27 5.50 6.62
N GLY A 69 -0.56 5.53 5.56
CA GLY A 69 -2.02 5.54 5.66
C GLY A 69 -2.56 4.32 6.42
N MET A 70 -2.06 3.13 6.08
CA MET A 70 -2.40 1.88 6.76
C MET A 70 -2.00 1.90 8.24
N PHE A 71 -0.76 2.31 8.53
CA PHE A 71 -0.26 2.34 9.90
C PHE A 71 -1.04 3.33 10.78
N THR A 72 -1.31 4.53 10.26
CA THR A 72 -2.05 5.56 10.98
C THR A 72 -3.50 5.15 11.23
N SER A 73 -4.16 4.52 10.26
CA SER A 73 -5.55 4.07 10.38
C SER A 73 -5.69 2.93 11.39
N ILE A 74 -4.79 1.94 11.39
CA ILE A 74 -4.76 0.89 12.43
C ILE A 74 -4.55 1.50 13.82
N ARG A 75 -3.56 2.39 13.96
CA ARG A 75 -3.24 3.03 15.25
C ARG A 75 -4.41 3.86 15.76
N ALA A 76 -5.10 4.60 14.89
CA ALA A 76 -6.29 5.38 15.24
C ALA A 76 -7.46 4.48 15.65
N GLY A 77 -7.74 3.42 14.89
CA GLY A 77 -8.79 2.45 15.20
C GLY A 77 -8.58 1.77 16.56
N LEU A 78 -7.34 1.34 16.84
CA LEU A 78 -6.96 0.73 18.13
C LEU A 78 -7.08 1.72 19.30
N LYS A 79 -6.67 2.98 19.11
CA LYS A 79 -6.79 4.02 20.16
C LYS A 79 -8.25 4.27 20.52
N VAL A 80 -9.12 4.36 19.51
CA VAL A 80 -10.58 4.51 19.73
C VAL A 80 -11.11 3.29 20.48
N TYR A 81 -10.78 2.07 20.03
CA TYR A 81 -11.22 0.84 20.69
C TYR A 81 -10.80 0.77 22.16
N LYS A 82 -9.52 1.03 22.47
CA LYS A 82 -8.98 1.00 23.84
C LYS A 82 -9.67 2.00 24.76
N ASN A 83 -9.93 3.22 24.29
CA ASN A 83 -10.61 4.24 25.08
C ASN A 83 -12.06 3.86 25.44
N LEU A 84 -12.67 2.92 24.69
CA LEU A 84 -14.04 2.46 24.92
C LEU A 84 -14.13 1.24 25.80
N THR A 85 -13.05 0.47 25.93
CA THR A 85 -13.00 -0.71 26.80
C THR A 85 -12.65 -0.34 28.24
N VAL A 86 -12.04 0.83 28.45
CA VAL A 86 -11.55 1.31 29.76
C VAL A 86 -12.41 2.46 30.31
N GLY A 87 -13.33 3.00 29.50
CA GLY A 87 -14.24 4.10 29.86
C GLY A 87 -15.64 3.64 30.23
#